data_AF-A0A348UZ99-F1
#
_entry.id   AF-A0A348UZ99-F1
#
_cell.length_a   1.000
_cell.length_b   1.000
_cell.length_c   1.000
_cell.angle_alpha   90.00
_cell.angle_beta   90.00
_cell.angle_gamma   90.00
#
_symmetry.space_group_name_H-M   'P 1'
#
loop_
_entity.id
_entity.type
_entity.pdbx_description
1 polymer ?
#
loop_
_entity_poly.entity_id
_entity_poly.type
_entity_poly.pdbx_seq_one_letter_code
_entity_poly.pdbx_strand_id
1 'polypeptide(L)'
;RKRIASRYRSEGDGRSAEIRGQKERELKIITSEAYRQAQEIKGRAEAEATGIYAQAYNLDPEFYQFLKTLETYRSTLAQNTWLILTTNSEFLKYLKSTAR
;
A
#
# COMPACT_ATOMS: atom_id res chain seq x y z
N ARG A 1 -38.52 8.71 -48.92
CA ARG A 1 -37.21 9.25 -48.46
C ARG A 1 -37.12 9.38 -46.93
N LYS A 2 -38.03 10.07 -46.23
CA LYS A 2 -38.01 10.21 -44.74
C LYS A 2 -37.91 8.89 -43.95
N ARG A 3 -38.62 7.84 -44.39
CA ARG A 3 -38.61 6.51 -43.73
C ARG A 3 -37.25 5.81 -43.75
N ILE A 4 -36.49 5.98 -44.84
CA ILE A 4 -35.17 5.37 -45.01
C ILE A 4 -34.15 6.08 -44.10
N ALA A 5 -34.18 7.41 -44.06
CA ALA A 5 -33.32 8.20 -43.17
C ALA A 5 -33.60 7.93 -41.69
N SER A 6 -34.87 7.70 -41.31
CA SER A 6 -35.22 7.31 -39.94
C SER A 6 -34.68 5.93 -39.57
N ARG A 7 -34.75 4.95 -40.49
CA ARG A 7 -34.23 3.60 -40.27
C ARG A 7 -32.71 3.61 -40.03
N TYR A 8 -31.96 4.32 -40.86
CA TYR A 8 -30.51 4.43 -40.70
C TYR A 8 -30.10 5.10 -39.38
N ARG A 9 -30.86 6.11 -38.93
CA ARG A 9 -30.63 6.73 -37.62
C ARG A 9 -30.86 5.73 -36.49
N SER A 10 -31.99 5.02 -36.49
CA SER A 10 -32.28 4.01 -35.47
C SER A 10 -31.27 2.87 -35.43
N GLU A 11 -30.80 2.39 -36.60
CA GLU A 11 -29.71 1.40 -36.65
C GLU A 11 -28.38 1.94 -36.12
N GLY A 12 -28.05 3.20 -36.44
CA GLY A 12 -26.86 3.88 -35.93
C GLY A 12 -26.90 4.05 -34.41
N ASP A 13 -28.04 4.46 -33.87
CA ASP A 13 -28.25 4.62 -32.43
C ASP A 13 -28.15 3.27 -31.71
N GLY A 14 -28.71 2.21 -32.29
CA GLY A 14 -28.61 0.85 -31.77
C GLY A 14 -27.17 0.33 -31.72
N ARG A 15 -26.44 0.41 -32.83
CA ARG A 15 -25.01 0.03 -32.88
C ARG A 15 -24.16 0.87 -31.95
N SER A 16 -24.44 2.17 -31.84
CA SER A 16 -23.73 3.06 -30.92
C SER A 16 -23.94 2.66 -29.46
N ALA A 17 -25.19 2.30 -29.09
CA ALA A 17 -25.50 1.81 -27.75
C ALA A 17 -24.81 0.47 -27.46
N GLU A 18 -24.80 -0.45 -28.42
CA GLU A 18 -24.12 -1.75 -28.32
C GLU A 18 -22.61 -1.58 -28.08
N ILE A 19 -21.95 -0.79 -28.93
CA ILE A 19 -20.50 -0.51 -28.80
C ILE A 19 -20.19 0.13 -27.44
N ARG A 20 -21.01 1.09 -26.99
CA ARG A 20 -20.83 1.72 -25.67
C ARG A 20 -20.97 0.70 -24.54
N GLY A 21 -22.01 -0.13 -24.57
CA GLY A 21 -22.24 -1.16 -23.55
C GLY A 21 -21.10 -2.19 -23.50
N GLN A 22 -20.60 -2.61 -24.67
CA GLN A 22 -19.45 -3.51 -24.73
C GLN A 22 -18.19 -2.85 -24.16
N LYS A 23 -17.90 -1.61 -24.55
CA LYS A 23 -16.75 -0.85 -24.02
C LYS A 23 -16.81 -0.72 -22.50
N GLU A 24 -17.96 -0.37 -21.94
CA GLU A 24 -18.14 -0.23 -20.48
C GLU A 24 -17.92 -1.56 -19.76
N ARG A 25 -18.44 -2.66 -20.33
CA ARG A 25 -18.22 -4.00 -19.79
C ARG A 25 -16.74 -4.39 -19.81
N GLU A 26 -16.06 -4.21 -20.93
CA GLU A 26 -14.63 -4.50 -21.07
C GLU A 26 -13.78 -3.67 -20.10
N LEU A 27 -14.07 -2.37 -20.00
CA LEU A 27 -13.38 -1.48 -19.06
C LEU A 27 -13.56 -1.97 -17.61
N LYS A 28 -14.78 -2.37 -17.23
CA LYS A 28 -15.06 -2.88 -15.89
C LYS A 28 -14.29 -4.18 -15.60
N ILE A 29 -14.21 -5.08 -16.58
CA ILE A 29 -13.44 -6.33 -16.44
C ILE A 29 -11.96 -6.02 -16.25
N ILE A 30 -11.36 -5.20 -17.13
CA ILE A 30 -9.94 -4.85 -17.08
C ILE A 30 -9.57 -4.21 -15.74
N THR A 31 -10.36 -3.23 -15.30
CA THR A 31 -10.12 -2.52 -14.04
C THR A 31 -10.28 -3.42 -12.82
N SER A 32 -11.29 -4.29 -12.82
CA SER A 32 -11.52 -5.24 -11.72
C SER A 32 -10.41 -6.28 -11.62
N GLU A 33 -9.96 -6.79 -12.77
CA GLU A 33 -8.86 -7.76 -12.83
C GLU A 33 -7.53 -7.13 -12.42
N ALA A 34 -7.23 -5.93 -12.91
CA ALA A 34 -6.04 -5.19 -12.48
C ALA A 34 -6.05 -4.91 -10.97
N TYR A 35 -7.21 -4.54 -10.42
CA TYR A 35 -7.36 -4.32 -8.99
C TYR A 35 -7.14 -5.61 -8.19
N ARG A 36 -7.73 -6.73 -8.62
CA ARG A 36 -7.54 -8.05 -8.00
C ARG A 36 -6.06 -8.43 -7.97
N GLN A 37 -5.38 -8.34 -9.10
CA GLN A 37 -3.96 -8.67 -9.21
C GLN A 37 -3.10 -7.77 -8.31
N ALA A 38 -3.38 -6.47 -8.26
CA ALA A 38 -2.68 -5.55 -7.37
C ALA A 38 -2.85 -5.93 -5.89
N GLN A 39 -4.07 -6.28 -5.47
CA GLN A 39 -4.33 -6.72 -4.09
C GLN A 39 -3.62 -8.04 -3.78
N GLU A 40 -3.57 -8.99 -4.71
CA GLU A 40 -2.87 -10.28 -4.52
C GLU A 40 -1.36 -10.11 -4.42
N ILE A 41 -0.77 -9.22 -5.24
CA ILE A 41 0.66 -8.90 -5.16
C ILE A 41 0.95 -8.23 -3.81
N LYS A 42 0.15 -7.24 -3.43
CA LYS A 42 0.31 -6.52 -2.18
C LYS A 42 0.18 -7.45 -0.97
N GLY A 43 -0.86 -8.30 -0.94
CA GLY A 43 -1.08 -9.25 0.14
C GLY A 43 0.05 -10.28 0.27
N ARG A 44 0.59 -10.77 -0.85
CA ARG A 44 1.77 -11.66 -0.81
C ARG A 44 3.01 -10.96 -0.28
N ALA A 45 3.27 -9.74 -0.73
CA ALA A 45 4.41 -8.95 -0.25
C ALA A 45 4.29 -8.63 1.25
N GLU A 46 3.09 -8.26 1.73
CA GLU A 46 2.85 -8.02 3.16
C GLU A 46 3.02 -9.29 4.00
N ALA A 47 2.55 -10.43 3.49
CA ALA A 47 2.73 -11.72 4.16
C ALA A 47 4.21 -12.12 4.25
N GLU A 48 4.96 -11.96 3.15
CA GLU A 48 6.40 -12.22 3.12
C GLU A 48 7.16 -11.30 4.06
N ALA A 49 6.89 -9.99 4.01
CA ALA A 49 7.50 -9.02 4.92
C ALA A 49 7.20 -9.36 6.38
N THR A 50 5.94 -9.67 6.70
CA THR A 50 5.53 -10.09 8.06
C THR A 50 6.24 -11.36 8.48
N GLY A 51 6.41 -12.33 7.57
CA GLY A 51 7.16 -13.56 7.82
C GLY A 51 8.64 -13.29 8.11
N ILE A 52 9.29 -12.45 7.32
CA ILE A 52 10.68 -12.03 7.53
C ILE A 52 10.82 -11.30 8.87
N TYR A 53 9.91 -10.38 9.18
CA TYR A 53 9.88 -9.71 10.47
C TYR A 53 9.74 -10.73 11.60
N ALA A 54 8.75 -11.63 11.55
CA ALA A 54 8.53 -12.65 12.58
C ALA A 54 9.75 -13.58 12.76
N GLN A 55 10.41 -13.98 11.68
CA GLN A 55 11.65 -14.75 11.75
C GLN A 55 12.78 -13.96 12.39
N ALA A 56 12.96 -12.68 12.01
CA ALA A 56 13.94 -11.79 12.61
C ALA A 56 13.66 -11.54 14.10
N TYR A 57 12.38 -11.40 14.50
CA TYR A 57 11.97 -11.29 15.90
C TYR A 57 12.31 -12.54 16.72
N ASN A 58 12.16 -13.73 16.13
CA ASN A 58 12.46 -14.99 16.81
C ASN A 58 13.97 -15.28 16.91
N LEU A 59 14.78 -14.73 16.01
CA LEU A 59 16.24 -14.94 15.98
C LEU A 59 16.95 -14.20 17.13
N ASP A 60 16.60 -12.93 17.37
CA ASP A 60 17.15 -12.15 18.48
C ASP A 60 16.21 -10.99 18.88
N PRO A 61 15.39 -11.16 19.94
CA PRO A 61 14.52 -10.11 20.45
C PRO A 61 15.27 -8.84 20.92
N GLU A 62 16.51 -8.99 21.40
CA GLU A 62 17.34 -7.88 21.89
C GLU A 62 17.88 -7.04 20.72
N PHE A 63 18.32 -7.69 19.64
CA PHE A 63 18.78 -7.01 18.43
C PHE A 63 17.64 -6.22 17.75
N TYR A 64 16.42 -6.77 17.74
CA TYR A 64 15.25 -6.03 17.26
C TYR A 64 14.93 -4.81 18.13
N GLN A 65 14.92 -4.96 19.47
CA GLN A 65 14.69 -3.83 20.37
C GLN A 65 15.70 -2.71 20.11
N PHE A 66 16.96 -3.06 19.87
CA PHE A 66 17.99 -2.13 19.47
C PHE A 66 17.69 -1.44 18.12
N LEU A 67 17.40 -2.19 17.06
CA LEU A 67 17.07 -1.64 15.73
C LEU A 67 15.84 -0.73 15.76
N LYS A 68 14.79 -1.13 16.47
CA LYS A 68 13.55 -0.34 16.60
C LYS A 68 13.79 0.94 17.37
N THR A 69 14.64 0.88 18.38
CA THR A 69 15.07 2.06 19.14
C THR A 69 15.83 3.03 18.23
N LEU A 70 16.75 2.56 17.38
CA LEU A 70 17.47 3.39 16.39
C LEU A 70 16.55 4.00 15.32
N GLU A 71 15.58 3.25 14.80
CA GLU A 71 14.57 3.77 13.86
C GLU A 71 13.72 4.86 14.52
N THR A 72 13.32 4.64 15.77
CA THR A 72 12.55 5.61 16.56
C THR A 72 13.38 6.86 16.82
N TYR A 73 14.68 6.74 17.12
CA TYR A 73 15.57 7.90 17.22
C TYR A 73 15.58 8.70 15.92
N ARG A 74 15.71 8.02 14.78
CA ARG A 74 15.75 8.68 13.47
C ARG A 74 14.45 9.43 13.15
N SER A 75 13.29 8.87 13.50
CA SER A 75 11.99 9.50 13.23
C SER A 75 11.64 10.61 14.22
N THR A 76 11.99 10.46 15.50
CA THR A 76 11.70 11.47 16.55
C THR A 76 12.71 12.62 16.57
N LEU A 77 13.96 12.41 16.16
CA LEU A 77 15.01 13.44 16.08
C LEU A 77 14.98 14.24 14.76
N ALA A 78 13.94 14.09 13.94
CA ALA A 78 13.70 14.99 12.81
C ALA A 78 13.50 16.45 13.30
N GLN A 79 13.81 17.41 12.41
CA GLN A 79 14.06 18.83 12.75
C GLN A 79 13.01 19.46 13.68
N ASN A 80 13.49 20.08 14.78
CA ASN A 80 12.77 20.84 15.80
C ASN A 80 11.99 20.06 16.88
N THR A 81 12.35 18.81 17.20
CA THR A 81 11.78 18.12 18.38
C THR A 81 12.54 18.48 19.66
N TRP A 82 11.82 19.02 20.66
CA TRP A 82 12.32 19.14 22.04
C TRP A 82 12.00 17.87 22.83
N LEU A 83 13.01 17.04 23.04
CA LEU A 83 12.88 15.76 23.72
C LEU A 83 13.16 15.92 25.22
N ILE A 84 12.13 15.88 26.06
CA ILE A 84 12.28 15.88 27.52
C ILE A 84 12.46 14.42 27.97
N LEU A 85 13.71 14.00 28.15
CA LEU A 85 14.05 12.66 28.62
C LEU A 85 14.42 12.70 30.11
N THR A 86 13.75 11.87 30.90
CA THR A 86 14.17 11.59 32.28
C THR A 86 15.33 10.60 32.28
N THR A 87 16.22 10.70 33.28
CA THR A 87 17.39 9.84 33.45
C THR A 87 17.06 8.36 33.67
N ASN A 88 15.79 7.94 33.71
CA ASN A 88 15.39 6.53 33.81
C ASN A 88 14.61 6.03 32.59
N SER A 89 14.71 6.73 31.47
CA SER A 89 14.00 6.33 30.24
C SER A 89 14.64 5.10 29.60
N GLU A 90 13.83 4.07 29.33
CA GLU A 90 14.19 2.91 28.49
C GLU A 90 14.72 3.35 27.11
N PHE A 91 14.27 4.52 26.64
CA PHE A 91 14.76 5.17 25.43
C PHE A 91 16.25 5.51 25.47
N LEU A 92 16.92 5.54 26.63
CA LEU A 92 18.36 5.81 26.74
C LEU A 92 19.18 4.55 27.06
N LYS A 93 18.53 3.38 27.20
CA LYS A 93 19.16 2.13 27.65
C LYS A 93 20.41 1.79 26.82
N TYR A 94 20.32 1.89 25.49
CA TYR A 94 21.43 1.60 24.60
C TYR A 94 22.46 2.73 24.46
N LEU A 95 22.05 4.00 24.64
CA LEU A 95 22.97 5.16 24.61
C LEU A 95 23.86 5.24 25.86
N LYS A 96 23.36 4.80 27.01
CA LYS A 96 24.11 4.75 28.26
C LYS A 96 25.11 3.59 28.34
N SER A 97 24.82 2.49 27.65
CA SER A 97 25.68 1.30 27.61
C SER A 97 27.06 1.59 27.01
N THR A 98 27.13 2.46 26.01
CA THR A 98 28.38 2.84 25.31
C THR A 98 29.22 3.89 26.07
N ALA A 99 28.74 4.41 27.20
CA ALA A 99 29.41 5.46 27.98
C ALA A 99 30.37 4.90 29.06
N ARG A 100 30.90 3.69 28.89
CA ARG A 100 31.97 3.14 29.73
C ARG A 100 33.32 3.24 29.06
#